data_AF-A0A2T2VIN5-F1
#
_entry.id   AF-A0A2T2VIN5-F1
#
_cell.length_a   1.000
_cell.length_b   1.000
_cell.length_c   1.000
_cell.angle_alpha   90.00
_cell.angle_beta   90.00
_cell.angle_gamma   90.00
#
_symmetry.space_group_name_H-M   'P 1'
#
loop_
_entity.id
_entity.type
_entity.pdbx_description
1 polymer ?
#
loop_
_entity_poly.entity_id
_entity_poly.type
_entity_poly.pdbx_seq_one_letter_code
_entity_poly.pdbx_strand_id
1 'polypeptide(L)'
;MDSAEQFFTIGLVAFLIAHIFYIIAFGNNVWHSPNPAFLKKTPLAGLPIVVLYGILLYFLIPSLNEMLLPVISYATVLTIMVLAALNRYQAAPPDSVAFIFTGSLLFMASDSLIAIDKFLTPFDGAQLLIMALYISAQYFITIGGMRYQPQRVVH
;
A
#
# COMPACT_ATOMS: atom_id res chain seq x y z
N MET A 1 -27.40 -11.67 1.43
CA MET A 1 -25.92 -11.62 1.41
C MET A 1 -25.41 -12.82 2.16
N ASP A 2 -24.51 -13.55 1.53
CA ASP A 2 -23.88 -14.75 2.09
C ASP A 2 -22.89 -14.32 3.20
N SER A 3 -22.76 -15.09 4.27
CA SER A 3 -21.96 -14.67 5.44
C SER A 3 -20.49 -14.42 5.08
N ALA A 4 -19.96 -15.15 4.09
CA ALA A 4 -18.60 -14.98 3.59
C ALA A 4 -18.35 -13.63 2.90
N GLU A 5 -19.35 -13.09 2.19
CA GLU A 5 -19.28 -11.79 1.51
C GLU A 5 -19.24 -10.63 2.50
N GLN A 6 -19.97 -10.77 3.62
CA GLN A 6 -19.93 -9.81 4.72
C GLN A 6 -18.55 -9.78 5.40
N PHE A 7 -17.97 -10.95 5.70
CA PHE A 7 -16.63 -11.01 6.29
C PHE A 7 -15.55 -10.45 5.36
N PHE A 8 -15.66 -10.71 4.05
CA PHE A 8 -14.76 -10.10 3.06
C PHE A 8 -14.84 -8.58 3.06
N THR A 9 -16.06 -8.04 3.05
CA THR A 9 -16.29 -6.58 3.06
C THR A 9 -15.78 -5.93 4.34
N ILE A 10 -16.02 -6.55 5.50
CA ILE A 10 -15.48 -6.07 6.79
C ILE A 10 -13.95 -6.08 6.77
N GLY A 11 -13.35 -7.16 6.24
CA GLY A 11 -11.90 -7.25 6.04
C GLY A 11 -11.39 -6.12 5.16
N LEU A 12 -12.02 -5.88 4.01
CA LEU A 12 -11.67 -4.80 3.07
C LEU A 12 -11.68 -3.43 3.76
N VAL A 13 -12.72 -3.13 4.56
CA VAL A 13 -12.81 -1.88 5.32
C VAL A 13 -11.73 -1.79 6.40
N ALA A 14 -11.45 -2.87 7.13
CA ALA A 14 -10.40 -2.89 8.14
C ALA A 14 -9.01 -2.64 7.52
N PHE A 15 -8.72 -3.27 6.38
CA PHE A 15 -7.50 -3.01 5.62
C PHE A 15 -7.48 -1.56 5.13
N LEU A 16 -8.57 -1.03 4.57
CA LEU A 16 -8.64 0.37 4.11
C LEU A 16 -8.25 1.35 5.22
N ILE A 17 -8.79 1.15 6.43
CA ILE A 17 -8.48 1.97 7.60
C ILE A 17 -6.99 1.88 7.94
N ALA A 18 -6.40 0.68 7.91
CA ALA A 18 -4.97 0.50 8.13
C ALA A 18 -4.12 1.28 7.10
N HIS A 19 -4.49 1.24 5.82
CA HIS A 19 -3.81 2.01 4.77
C HIS A 19 -3.90 3.52 5.00
N ILE A 20 -5.06 4.03 5.44
CA ILE A 20 -5.23 5.44 5.81
C ILE A 20 -4.29 5.81 6.95
N PHE A 21 -4.18 4.98 7.99
CA PHE A 21 -3.22 5.23 9.07
C PHE A 21 -1.77 5.23 8.59
N TYR A 22 -1.39 4.33 7.69
CA TYR A 22 -0.05 4.35 7.09
C TYR A 22 0.19 5.61 6.26
N ILE A 23 -0.79 6.05 5.45
CA ILE A 23 -0.70 7.30 4.69
C ILE A 23 -0.46 8.48 5.62
N ILE A 24 -1.22 8.59 6.70
CA ILE A 24 -1.06 9.65 7.70
C ILE A 24 0.33 9.57 8.34
N ALA A 25 0.76 8.38 8.77
CA ALA A 25 2.06 8.18 9.38
C ALA A 25 3.21 8.59 8.44
N PHE A 26 3.19 8.09 7.19
CA PHE A 26 4.21 8.39 6.19
C PHE A 26 4.19 9.86 5.77
N GLY A 27 3.00 10.46 5.62
CA GLY A 27 2.82 11.88 5.36
C GLY A 27 3.40 12.76 6.47
N ASN A 28 3.20 12.38 7.74
CA ASN A 28 3.77 13.09 8.88
C ASN A 28 5.30 13.07 8.90
N ASN A 29 5.93 12.00 8.39
CA ASN A 29 7.40 11.94 8.26
C ASN A 29 7.88 13.02 7.26
N VAL A 30 7.16 13.19 6.15
CA VAL A 30 7.50 14.17 5.11
C VAL A 30 7.19 15.59 5.56
N TRP A 31 6.08 15.80 6.28
CA TRP A 31 5.65 17.13 6.74
C TRP A 31 6.65 17.76 7.73
N HIS A 32 7.22 16.96 8.62
CA HIS A 32 8.19 17.43 9.63
C HIS A 32 9.64 17.40 9.12
N SER A 33 9.85 17.03 7.85
CA SER A 33 11.17 17.04 7.23
C SER A 33 11.53 18.44 6.72
N PRO A 34 12.80 18.87 6.85
CA PRO A 34 13.28 20.10 6.22
C PRO A 34 13.35 19.98 4.69
N ASN A 35 13.41 18.76 4.15
CA ASN A 35 13.41 18.50 2.72
C ASN A 35 11.99 18.41 2.16
N PRO A 36 11.72 18.99 0.97
CA PRO A 36 10.43 18.86 0.33
C PRO A 36 10.16 17.42 -0.13
N ALA A 37 8.88 17.07 -0.18
CA ALA A 37 8.36 15.82 -0.76
C ALA A 37 9.04 15.44 -2.09
N PHE A 38 9.57 14.22 -2.18
CA PHE A 38 10.28 13.73 -3.36
C PHE A 38 9.45 13.79 -4.65
N LEU A 39 8.19 13.38 -4.60
CA LEU A 39 7.30 13.37 -5.76
C LEU A 39 6.93 14.78 -6.26
N LYS A 40 7.12 15.84 -5.45
CA LYS A 40 7.00 17.22 -5.95
C LYS A 40 8.15 17.57 -6.90
N LYS A 41 9.34 17.04 -6.66
CA LYS A 41 10.52 17.25 -7.52
C LYS A 41 10.57 16.28 -8.69
N THR A 42 10.08 15.06 -8.48
CA THR A 42 10.20 13.97 -9.46
C THR A 42 8.87 13.22 -9.59
N PRO A 43 7.81 13.87 -10.13
CA PRO A 43 6.46 13.28 -10.19
C PRO A 43 6.41 11.99 -11.01
N LEU A 44 7.28 11.88 -12.02
CA LEU A 44 7.39 10.69 -12.87
C LEU A 44 7.88 9.44 -12.13
N ALA A 45 8.51 9.58 -10.95
CA ALA A 45 8.98 8.43 -10.17
C ALA A 45 7.82 7.57 -9.63
N GLY A 46 6.62 8.14 -9.46
CA GLY A 46 5.42 7.40 -9.07
C GLY A 46 4.69 6.72 -10.24
N LEU A 47 5.02 7.08 -11.49
CA LEU A 47 4.32 6.60 -12.68
C LEU A 47 4.32 5.06 -12.81
N PRO A 48 5.43 4.34 -12.55
CA PRO A 48 5.42 2.88 -12.64
C PRO A 48 4.39 2.23 -11.71
N ILE A 49 4.24 2.75 -10.49
CA ILE A 49 3.28 2.23 -9.50
C ILE A 49 1.85 2.43 -10.00
N VAL A 50 1.53 3.64 -10.46
CA VAL A 50 0.20 3.98 -10.98
C VAL A 50 -0.15 3.17 -12.22
N VAL A 51 0.80 3.01 -13.15
CA VAL A 51 0.60 2.25 -14.39
C VAL A 51 0.39 0.77 -14.10
N LEU A 52 1.26 0.15 -13.31
CA LEU A 52 1.14 -1.28 -12.98
C LEU A 52 -0.20 -1.58 -12.30
N TYR A 53 -0.59 -0.74 -11.34
CA TYR A 53 -1.84 -0.95 -10.62
C TYR A 53 -3.07 -0.61 -11.47
N GLY A 54 -2.96 0.36 -12.37
CA GLY A 54 -3.99 0.65 -13.39
C GLY A 54 -4.20 -0.51 -14.37
N ILE A 55 -3.12 -1.20 -14.77
CA ILE A 55 -3.20 -2.42 -15.59
C ILE A 55 -3.95 -3.52 -14.85
N LEU A 56 -3.63 -3.74 -13.56
CA LEU A 56 -4.36 -4.70 -12.75
C LEU A 56 -5.86 -4.38 -12.69
N LEU A 57 -6.22 -3.13 -12.39
CA LEU A 57 -7.61 -2.68 -12.36
C LEU A 57 -8.32 -2.87 -13.70
N TYR A 58 -7.63 -2.61 -14.82
CA TYR A 58 -8.20 -2.83 -16.16
C TYR A 58 -8.67 -4.27 -16.36
N PHE A 59 -7.90 -5.25 -15.87
CA PHE A 59 -8.31 -6.66 -15.93
C PHE A 59 -9.42 -7.00 -14.94
N LEU A 60 -9.47 -6.35 -13.78
CA LEU A 60 -10.49 -6.62 -12.74
C LEU A 60 -11.85 -6.02 -13.07
N ILE A 61 -11.92 -4.81 -13.63
CA ILE A 61 -13.19 -4.08 -13.82
C ILE A 61 -14.32 -4.93 -14.44
N PRO A 62 -14.09 -5.76 -15.47
CA PRO A 62 -15.13 -6.59 -16.06
C PRO A 62 -15.77 -7.62 -15.10
N SER A 63 -15.07 -8.04 -14.04
CA SER A 63 -15.54 -9.07 -13.11
C SER A 63 -16.06 -8.53 -11.77
N LEU A 64 -15.94 -7.22 -11.52
CA LEU A 64 -16.27 -6.64 -10.21
C LEU A 64 -17.77 -6.47 -9.95
N ASN A 65 -18.62 -6.30 -10.97
CA ASN A 65 -20.08 -6.10 -10.80
C ASN A 65 -20.39 -5.07 -9.68
N GLU A 66 -21.13 -5.47 -8.63
CA GLU A 66 -21.50 -4.62 -7.48
C GLU A 66 -20.29 -4.19 -6.61
N MET A 67 -19.16 -4.90 -6.71
CA MET A 67 -17.92 -4.63 -5.97
C MET A 67 -17.02 -3.60 -6.66
N LEU A 68 -17.44 -3.01 -7.78
CA LEU A 68 -16.65 -2.05 -8.56
C LEU A 68 -16.20 -0.84 -7.71
N LEU A 69 -17.15 -0.16 -7.08
CA LEU A 69 -16.86 1.05 -6.31
C LEU A 69 -16.01 0.78 -5.05
N PRO A 70 -16.31 -0.25 -4.23
CA PRO A 70 -15.46 -0.61 -3.10
C PRO A 70 -14.03 -0.98 -3.52
N VAL A 71 -13.85 -1.78 -4.57
CA VAL A 71 -12.51 -2.22 -4.99
C VAL A 71 -11.70 -1.07 -5.59
N ILE A 72 -12.29 -0.20 -6.42
CA ILE A 72 -11.58 0.97 -6.96
C ILE A 72 -11.19 1.96 -5.84
N SER A 73 -12.09 2.22 -4.89
CA SER A 73 -11.78 3.11 -3.77
C SER A 73 -10.64 2.56 -2.90
N TYR A 74 -10.68 1.26 -2.60
CA TYR A 74 -9.61 0.56 -1.90
C TYR A 74 -8.28 0.62 -2.65
N ALA A 75 -8.31 0.26 -3.93
CA ALA A 75 -7.17 0.28 -4.83
C ALA A 75 -6.50 1.66 -4.89
N THR A 76 -7.30 2.71 -4.90
CA THR A 76 -6.82 4.10 -4.89
C THR A 76 -6.09 4.40 -3.59
N VAL A 77 -6.66 4.06 -2.44
CA VAL A 77 -6.04 4.29 -1.12
C VAL A 77 -4.75 3.49 -0.97
N LEU A 78 -4.73 2.22 -1.37
CA LEU A 78 -3.52 1.40 -1.37
C LEU A 78 -2.42 2.01 -2.27
N THR A 79 -2.78 2.48 -3.46
CA THR A 79 -1.83 3.19 -4.35
C THR A 79 -1.28 4.44 -3.69
N ILE A 80 -2.13 5.24 -3.04
CA ILE A 80 -1.70 6.43 -2.29
C ILE A 80 -0.75 6.05 -1.15
N MET A 81 -0.97 4.94 -0.44
CA MET A 81 -0.05 4.47 0.60
C MET A 81 1.35 4.19 0.04
N VAL A 82 1.45 3.48 -1.08
CA VAL A 82 2.75 3.17 -1.72
C VAL A 82 3.42 4.45 -2.22
N LEU A 83 2.65 5.38 -2.80
CA LEU A 83 3.17 6.69 -3.20
C LEU A 83 3.62 7.53 -2.00
N ALA A 84 2.90 7.49 -0.88
CA ALA A 84 3.29 8.15 0.36
C ALA A 84 4.60 7.55 0.92
N ALA A 85 4.77 6.24 0.85
CA ALA A 85 6.02 5.57 1.21
C ALA A 85 7.20 6.01 0.32
N LEU A 86 6.99 6.07 -1.00
CA LEU A 86 7.99 6.59 -1.95
C LEU A 86 8.33 8.07 -1.69
N ASN A 87 7.34 8.87 -1.31
CA ASN A 87 7.50 10.30 -1.06
C ASN A 87 8.38 10.61 0.16
N ARG A 88 8.63 9.61 1.03
CA ARG A 88 9.58 9.69 2.15
C ARG A 88 11.03 9.71 1.70
N TYR A 89 11.33 9.37 0.44
CA TYR A 89 12.68 9.45 -0.10
C TYR A 89 13.24 10.87 0.06
N GLN A 90 14.48 10.99 0.54
CA GLN A 90 15.13 12.26 0.96
C GLN A 90 14.49 13.01 2.15
N ALA A 91 13.26 12.69 2.55
CA ALA A 91 12.57 13.30 3.68
C ALA A 91 12.68 12.49 4.98
N ALA A 92 13.18 11.26 4.93
CA ALA A 92 13.38 10.39 6.08
C ALA A 92 14.71 9.61 5.96
N PRO A 93 15.22 9.01 7.06
CA PRO A 93 16.44 8.22 7.03
C PRO A 93 16.39 7.12 5.94
N PRO A 94 17.44 6.95 5.12
CA PRO A 94 17.42 6.01 3.98
C PRO A 94 17.03 4.58 4.34
N ASP A 95 17.53 4.07 5.46
CA ASP A 95 17.18 2.74 5.96
C ASP A 95 15.68 2.63 6.26
N SER A 96 15.11 3.62 6.95
CA SER A 96 13.69 3.67 7.25
C SER A 96 12.83 3.76 5.97
N VAL A 97 13.31 4.50 4.96
CA VAL A 97 12.64 4.60 3.65
C VAL A 97 12.65 3.26 2.93
N ALA A 98 13.81 2.59 2.84
CA ALA A 98 13.94 1.31 2.16
C ALA A 98 12.99 0.26 2.75
N PHE A 99 12.99 0.10 4.07
CA PHE A 99 12.12 -0.87 4.75
C PHE A 99 10.63 -0.58 4.55
N ILE A 100 10.18 0.66 4.77
CA ILE A 100 8.76 1.01 4.59
C ILE A 100 8.33 0.91 3.12
N PHE A 101 9.18 1.30 2.17
CA PHE A 101 8.85 1.22 0.75
C PHE A 101 8.75 -0.24 0.30
N THR A 102 9.73 -1.09 0.64
CA THR A 102 9.67 -2.53 0.38
C THR A 102 8.43 -3.15 1.01
N GLY A 103 8.14 -2.82 2.27
CA GLY A 103 6.94 -3.31 2.95
C GLY A 103 5.64 -2.87 2.27
N SER A 104 5.55 -1.62 1.81
CA SER A 104 4.37 -1.13 1.08
C SER A 104 4.16 -1.82 -0.27
N LEU A 105 5.24 -2.17 -0.99
CA LEU A 105 5.17 -2.94 -2.24
C LEU A 105 4.72 -4.38 -1.99
N LEU A 106 5.24 -5.02 -0.94
CA LEU A 106 4.80 -6.37 -0.54
C LEU A 106 3.33 -6.39 -0.12
N PHE A 107 2.87 -5.34 0.56
CA PHE A 107 1.47 -5.19 0.93
C PHE A 107 0.61 -5.08 -0.34
N MET A 108 0.98 -4.17 -1.25
CA MET A 108 0.28 -4.02 -2.52
C MET A 108 0.22 -5.34 -3.31
N ALA A 109 1.31 -6.11 -3.34
CA ALA A 109 1.35 -7.42 -3.99
C ALA A 109 0.42 -8.43 -3.30
N SER A 110 0.38 -8.45 -1.96
CA SER A 110 -0.55 -9.29 -1.18
C SER A 110 -2.01 -8.98 -1.56
N ASP A 111 -2.39 -7.71 -1.59
CA ASP A 111 -3.76 -7.31 -1.88
C ASP A 111 -4.12 -7.51 -3.35
N SER A 112 -3.17 -7.33 -4.26
CA SER A 112 -3.34 -7.73 -5.66
C SER A 112 -3.66 -9.21 -5.80
N LEU A 113 -3.00 -10.09 -5.03
CA LEU A 113 -3.31 -11.52 -5.05
C LEU A 113 -4.69 -11.83 -4.47
N ILE A 114 -5.14 -11.15 -3.41
CA ILE A 114 -6.52 -11.26 -2.91
C ILE A 114 -7.51 -10.93 -4.03
N ALA A 115 -7.26 -9.84 -4.75
CA ALA A 115 -8.16 -9.37 -5.80
C ALA A 115 -8.18 -10.32 -7.02
N ILE A 116 -7.02 -10.86 -7.41
CA ILE A 116 -6.91 -11.85 -8.49
C ILE A 116 -7.61 -13.16 -8.12
N ASP A 117 -7.36 -13.68 -6.91
CA ASP A 117 -7.95 -14.93 -6.42
C ASP A 117 -9.48 -14.81 -6.30
N LYS A 118 -9.96 -13.66 -5.83
CA LYS A 118 -11.40 -13.42 -5.62
C LYS A 118 -12.18 -13.10 -6.90
N PHE A 119 -11.60 -12.32 -7.82
CA PHE A 119 -12.35 -11.73 -8.94
C PHE A 119 -11.89 -12.18 -10.32
N LEU A 120 -10.76 -12.86 -10.48
CA LEU A 120 -10.28 -13.29 -11.80
C LEU A 120 -10.18 -14.80 -11.90
N THR A 121 -9.15 -15.37 -11.29
CA THR A 121 -8.79 -16.78 -11.41
C THR A 121 -8.27 -17.25 -10.07
N PRO A 122 -9.11 -17.97 -9.30
CA PRO A 122 -8.69 -18.64 -8.09
C PRO A 122 -7.54 -19.59 -8.38
N PHE A 123 -6.57 -19.71 -7.46
CA PHE A 123 -5.43 -20.60 -7.64
C PHE A 123 -5.01 -21.30 -6.36
N ASP A 124 -4.46 -22.52 -6.51
CA ASP A 124 -4.05 -23.33 -5.38
C ASP A 124 -2.91 -22.68 -4.59
N GLY A 125 -3.06 -22.59 -3.27
CA GLY A 125 -2.07 -21.97 -2.39
C GLY A 125 -2.13 -20.45 -2.32
N ALA A 126 -3.12 -19.79 -2.95
CA ALA A 126 -3.30 -18.34 -2.88
C ALA A 126 -3.24 -17.80 -1.45
N GLN A 127 -4.00 -18.39 -0.54
CA GLN A 127 -4.06 -17.95 0.85
C GLN A 127 -2.70 -17.99 1.57
N LEU A 128 -1.89 -19.02 1.32
CA LEU A 128 -0.55 -19.12 1.91
C LEU A 128 0.36 -18.01 1.38
N LEU A 129 0.34 -17.76 0.07
CA LEU A 129 1.17 -16.75 -0.57
C LEU A 129 0.76 -15.33 -0.16
N ILE A 130 -0.55 -15.05 -0.13
CA ILE A 130 -1.12 -13.78 0.37
C ILE A 130 -0.64 -13.54 1.80
N MET A 131 -0.79 -14.52 2.70
CA MET A 131 -0.38 -14.36 4.09
C MET A 131 1.14 -14.19 4.24
N ALA A 132 1.96 -14.90 3.45
CA ALA A 132 3.41 -14.75 3.48
C ALA A 132 3.85 -13.35 3.07
N LEU A 133 3.25 -12.79 2.01
CA LEU A 133 3.50 -11.42 1.56
C LEU A 133 3.01 -10.41 2.58
N TYR A 134 1.81 -10.58 3.12
CA TYR A 134 1.23 -9.73 4.15
C TYR A 134 2.10 -9.66 5.41
N ILE A 135 2.51 -10.80 5.96
CA ILE A 135 3.36 -10.85 7.17
C ILE A 135 4.71 -10.19 6.89
N SER A 136 5.30 -10.45 5.72
CA SER A 136 6.54 -9.80 5.30
C SER A 136 6.35 -8.29 5.20
N ALA A 137 5.28 -7.83 4.56
CA ALA A 137 4.93 -6.42 4.43
C ALA A 137 4.85 -5.73 5.80
N GLN A 138 4.10 -6.32 6.73
CA GLN A 138 3.98 -5.83 8.10
C GLN A 138 5.33 -5.76 8.80
N TYR A 139 6.12 -6.84 8.73
CA TYR A 139 7.47 -6.87 9.29
C TYR A 139 8.33 -5.71 8.77
N PHE A 140 8.39 -5.52 7.45
CA PHE A 140 9.19 -4.45 6.84
C PHE A 140 8.69 -3.05 7.23
N ILE A 141 7.37 -2.82 7.25
CA ILE A 141 6.80 -1.54 7.67
C ILE A 141 7.11 -1.27 9.15
N THR A 142 6.96 -2.26 10.02
CA THR A 142 7.24 -2.12 11.46
C THR A 142 8.72 -1.85 11.71
N ILE A 143 9.64 -2.60 11.11
CA ILE A 143 11.08 -2.35 11.23
C ILE A 143 11.44 -0.97 10.69
N GLY A 144 10.90 -0.57 9.53
CA GLY A 144 11.17 0.74 8.96
C GLY A 144 10.63 1.88 9.84
N GLY A 145 9.49 1.69 10.49
CA GLY A 145 8.93 2.60 11.49
C GLY A 145 9.83 2.74 12.72
N MET A 146 10.35 1.64 13.27
CA MET A 146 11.29 1.68 14.40
C MET A 146 12.63 2.33 14.05
N ARG A 147 13.06 2.23 12.79
CA ARG A 147 14.26 2.89 12.28
C ARG A 147 14.05 4.37 11.93
N TYR A 148 12.84 4.89 12.06
CA TYR A 148 12.59 6.30 11.87
C TYR A 148 13.09 7.10 13.08
N GLN A 149 14.30 7.63 12.96
CA GLN A 149 14.85 8.62 13.88
C GLN A 149 14.92 9.96 13.13
N PRO A 150 14.02 10.90 13.40
CA PRO A 150 14.08 12.21 12.76
C PRO A 150 15.43 12.85 13.11
N GLN A 151 16.17 13.32 12.10
CA GLN A 151 17.39 14.09 12.35
C GLN A 151 16.97 15.35 13.11
N ARG A 152 17.29 15.41 14.42
CA ARG A 152 17.12 16.64 15.19
C ARG A 152 18.03 17.67 14.57
N VAL A 153 17.44 18.67 13.91
CA VAL A 153 18.16 19.89 13.56
C VAL A 153 18.49 20.55 14.91
N VAL A 154 19.75 20.43 15.34
CA VAL A 154 20.25 21.18 16.49
C VAL A 154 20.31 22.63 16.02
N HIS A 155 19.38 23.44 16.52
CA HIS A 155 19.41 24.89 16.35
C HIS A 155 20.56 25.51 17.15
#